data_AF-A0A950VI88-F1
#
_entry.id   AF-A0A950VI88-F1
#
_cell.length_a   1.000
_cell.length_b   1.000
_cell.length_c   1.000
_cell.angle_alpha   90.00
_cell.angle_beta   90.00
_cell.angle_gamma   90.00
#
_symmetry.space_group_name_H-M   'P 1'
#
loop_
_entity.id
_entity.type
_entity.pdbx_description
1 polymer ?
#
loop_
_entity_poly.entity_id
_entity_poly.type
_entity_poly.pdbx_seq_one_letter_code
_entity_poly.pdbx_strand_id
1 'polypeptide(L)'
;MMCRHCGRSQVNRPRGLCWSCYYTPGVRELYPSTSKFARRGIDDFNGQVPLPAAPTEALPGTPEKVAILEQRAHLRQALWHPEDAPAARARRLLHAG
;
A
#
# COMPACT_ATOMS: atom_id res chain seq x y z
N MET A 1 17.98 21.68 -16.25
CA MET A 1 16.63 21.24 -16.71
C MET A 1 15.60 22.14 -16.06
N MET A 2 14.54 22.54 -16.77
CA MET A 2 13.47 23.38 -16.23
C MET A 2 12.45 22.59 -15.40
N CYS A 3 11.91 23.23 -14.36
CA CYS A 3 10.85 22.68 -13.53
C CYS A 3 9.67 22.22 -14.39
N ARG A 4 9.26 20.96 -14.24
CA ARG A 4 8.16 20.34 -14.99
C ARG A 4 6.78 20.94 -14.70
N HIS A 5 6.65 21.70 -13.60
CA HIS A 5 5.39 22.36 -13.24
C HIS A 5 5.34 23.80 -13.73
N CYS A 6 6.29 24.63 -13.33
CA CYS A 6 6.23 26.06 -13.64
C CYS A 6 6.98 26.45 -14.92
N GLY A 7 7.95 25.64 -15.38
CA GLY A 7 8.83 26.00 -16.50
C GLY A 7 9.77 27.19 -16.26
N ARG A 8 9.66 27.89 -15.12
CA ARG A 8 10.34 29.17 -14.84
C ARG A 8 11.70 29.03 -14.13
N SER A 9 11.88 27.97 -13.34
CA SER A 9 13.06 27.80 -12.49
C SER A 9 13.77 26.48 -12.80
N GLN A 10 15.07 26.42 -12.52
CA GLN A 10 15.84 25.18 -12.61
C GLN A 10 15.29 24.12 -11.64
N VAL A 11 15.34 22.87 -12.08
CA VAL A 11 15.06 21.70 -11.23
C VAL A 11 16.11 21.62 -10.14
N ASN A 12 15.67 21.54 -8.88
CA ASN A 12 16.53 21.29 -7.72
C ASN A 12 15.89 20.33 -6.71
N ARG A 13 14.77 19.69 -7.06
CA ARG A 13 14.06 18.72 -6.22
C ARG A 13 13.66 17.47 -7.01
N PRO A 14 13.40 16.32 -6.32
CA PRO A 14 12.86 15.13 -6.95
C PRO A 14 11.58 15.40 -7.74
N ARG A 15 11.22 14.49 -8.65
CA ARG A 15 10.09 14.61 -9.59
C ARG A 15 10.29 15.64 -10.69
N GLY A 16 11.46 16.29 -10.77
CA GLY A 16 11.76 17.31 -11.78
C GLY A 16 11.14 18.66 -11.45
N LEU A 17 11.10 19.03 -10.16
CA LEU A 17 10.47 20.26 -9.67
C LEU A 17 11.50 21.24 -9.12
N CYS A 18 11.13 22.52 -9.05
CA CYS A 18 11.83 23.51 -8.25
C CYS A 18 11.34 23.48 -6.79
N TRP A 19 12.09 24.13 -5.89
CA TRP A 19 11.79 24.18 -4.45
C TRP A 19 10.34 24.63 -4.17
N SER A 20 9.89 25.74 -4.77
CA SER A 20 8.55 26.28 -4.53
C SER A 20 7.45 25.32 -4.97
N CYS A 21 7.55 24.80 -6.19
CA CYS A 21 6.58 23.84 -6.72
C CYS A 21 6.58 22.52 -5.95
N TYR A 22 7.73 22.09 -5.41
CA TYR A 22 7.79 20.85 -4.63
C TYR A 22 7.03 20.95 -3.31
N TYR A 23 7.02 22.13 -2.67
CA TYR A 23 6.34 22.33 -1.39
C TYR A 23 4.96 22.98 -1.50
N THR A 24 4.54 23.36 -2.70
CA THR A 24 3.16 23.81 -2.93
C THR A 24 2.21 22.63 -2.72
N PRO A 25 1.23 22.73 -1.79
CA PRO A 25 0.25 21.68 -1.58
C PRO A 25 -0.48 21.30 -2.87
N GLY A 26 -0.61 20.01 -3.15
CA GLY A 26 -1.29 19.48 -4.33
C GLY A 26 -0.41 19.42 -5.58
N VAL A 27 0.62 20.26 -5.72
CA VAL A 27 1.49 20.25 -6.91
C VAL A 27 2.37 19.02 -6.95
N ARG A 28 3.01 18.67 -5.83
CA ARG A 28 3.93 17.52 -5.74
C ARG A 28 3.23 16.20 -6.08
N GLU A 29 1.96 16.09 -5.72
CA GLU A 29 1.11 14.92 -5.92
C GLU A 29 0.77 14.68 -7.40
N LEU A 30 0.78 15.72 -8.25
CA LEU A 30 0.58 15.60 -9.69
C LEU A 30 1.74 14.90 -10.42
N TYR A 31 2.90 14.77 -9.77
CA TYR A 31 4.10 14.18 -10.35
C TYR A 31 4.46 12.88 -9.61
N PRO A 32 4.25 11.71 -10.25
CA PRO A 32 4.60 10.43 -9.66
C PRO A 32 6.06 10.38 -9.22
N SER A 33 6.32 9.71 -8.09
CA SER A 33 7.69 9.47 -7.65
C SER A 33 8.38 8.51 -8.62
N THR A 34 9.52 8.91 -9.16
CA THR A 34 10.29 8.11 -10.13
C THR A 34 11.33 7.20 -9.47
N SER A 35 11.46 7.22 -8.13
CA SER A 35 12.42 6.37 -7.43
C SER A 35 11.96 4.91 -7.43
N LYS A 36 12.89 3.99 -7.66
CA LYS A 36 12.64 2.55 -7.48
C LYS A 36 12.23 2.18 -6.05
N PHE A 37 12.66 2.98 -5.07
CA PHE A 37 12.36 2.82 -3.64
C PHE A 37 11.09 3.58 -3.20
N ALA A 38 10.41 4.28 -4.12
CA ALA A 38 9.18 4.96 -3.76
C ALA A 38 8.08 3.94 -3.43
N ARG A 39 7.44 4.11 -2.28
CA ARG A 39 6.20 3.39 -1.96
C ARG A 39 5.13 3.77 -2.98
N ARG A 40 4.49 2.77 -3.57
CA ARG A 40 3.41 2.89 -4.55
C ARG A 40 2.24 2.03 -4.09
N GLY A 41 1.03 2.45 -4.42
CA GLY A 41 -0.19 1.73 -4.02
C GLY A 41 -0.63 2.05 -2.59
N ILE A 42 -1.46 1.17 -2.05
CA ILE A 42 -1.98 1.24 -0.68
C ILE A 42 -0.94 0.63 0.25
N ASP A 43 -0.67 1.34 1.33
CA ASP A 43 0.28 0.91 2.36
C ASP A 43 -0.29 -0.25 3.17
N ASP A 44 0.55 -0.97 3.90
CA ASP A 44 0.09 -2.00 4.84
C ASP A 44 -0.38 -1.41 6.19
N PHE A 45 -0.20 -0.09 6.37
CA PHE A 45 -0.48 0.67 7.58
C PHE A 45 0.11 0.04 8.84
N ASN A 46 1.30 -0.57 8.72
CA ASN A 46 1.99 -1.21 9.84
C ASN A 46 2.05 -0.29 11.08
N GLY A 47 1.52 -0.74 12.22
CA GLY A 47 1.39 0.04 13.45
C GLY A 47 0.01 -0.07 14.12
N GLN A 48 -0.41 0.99 14.82
CA GLN A 48 -1.72 1.04 15.48
C GLN A 48 -2.83 1.37 14.46
N VAL A 49 -3.39 0.33 13.83
CA VAL A 49 -4.59 0.42 13.00
C VAL A 49 -5.74 -0.41 13.59
N PRO A 50 -7.01 -0.07 13.30
CA PRO A 50 -8.14 -0.86 13.75
C PRO A 50 -8.05 -2.31 13.28
N LEU A 51 -8.31 -3.26 14.19
CA LEU A 51 -8.49 -4.65 13.80
C LEU A 51 -9.75 -4.78 12.92
N PRO A 52 -9.75 -5.69 11.94
CA PRO A 52 -10.97 -6.02 11.20
C PRO A 52 -12.00 -6.62 12.16
N ALA A 53 -13.28 -6.32 11.93
CA ALA A 53 -14.36 -6.71 12.84
C ALA A 53 -14.54 -8.23 13.01
N ALA A 54 -14.06 -9.03 12.05
CA ALA A 54 -14.13 -10.48 12.10
C ALA A 54 -12.88 -11.13 11.47
N PRO A 55 -12.47 -12.32 11.96
CA PRO A 55 -11.47 -13.15 11.29
C PRO A 55 -11.98 -13.67 9.95
N THR A 56 -11.07 -14.18 9.13
CA THR A 56 -11.42 -14.94 7.91
C THR A 56 -10.95 -16.38 7.99
N GLU A 57 -11.77 -17.28 7.43
CA GLU A 57 -11.42 -18.68 7.21
C GLU A 57 -10.63 -18.92 5.91
N ALA A 58 -10.49 -17.89 5.05
CA ALA A 58 -9.74 -18.01 3.81
C ALA A 58 -8.29 -18.40 4.07
N LEU A 59 -7.82 -19.43 3.37
CA LEU A 59 -6.52 -20.04 3.64
C LEU A 59 -5.38 -19.16 3.10
N PRO A 60 -4.21 -19.15 3.76
CA PRO A 60 -3.04 -18.44 3.25
C PRO A 60 -2.69 -18.85 1.82
N GLY A 61 -2.40 -17.88 0.95
CA GLY A 61 -2.04 -18.09 -0.46
C GLY A 61 -3.22 -18.28 -1.42
N THR A 62 -4.46 -18.33 -0.92
CA THR A 62 -5.65 -18.41 -1.79
C THR A 62 -6.05 -17.04 -2.35
N PRO A 63 -6.65 -16.97 -3.56
CA PRO A 63 -7.19 -15.73 -4.11
C PRO A 63 -8.21 -15.06 -3.19
N GLU A 64 -9.04 -15.86 -2.51
CA GLU A 64 -10.04 -15.38 -1.56
C GLU A 64 -9.37 -14.65 -0.39
N LYS A 65 -8.26 -15.19 0.13
CA LYS A 65 -7.48 -14.53 1.17
C LYS A 65 -6.89 -13.21 0.66
N VAL A 66 -6.35 -13.19 -0.56
CA VAL A 66 -5.77 -11.97 -1.15
C VAL A 66 -6.84 -10.87 -1.29
N ALA A 67 -8.04 -11.19 -1.77
CA ALA A 67 -9.13 -10.23 -1.90
C ALA A 67 -9.54 -9.61 -0.55
N ILE A 68 -9.57 -10.42 0.52
CA ILE A 68 -9.86 -9.93 1.88
C ILE A 68 -8.76 -8.99 2.38
N LEU A 69 -7.49 -9.33 2.15
CA LEU A 69 -6.36 -8.49 2.55
C LEU A 69 -6.36 -7.15 1.80
N GLU A 70 -6.68 -7.16 0.50
CA GLU A 70 -6.86 -5.94 -0.30
C GLU A 70 -7.97 -5.07 0.27
N GLN A 71 -9.15 -5.65 0.54
CA GLN A 71 -10.26 -4.92 1.16
C GLN A 71 -9.86 -4.29 2.51
N ARG A 72 -9.17 -5.05 3.39
CA ARG A 72 -8.69 -4.53 4.68
C ARG A 72 -7.70 -3.37 4.49
N ALA A 73 -6.80 -3.46 3.50
CA ALA A 73 -5.89 -2.37 3.16
C ALA A 73 -6.67 -1.11 2.71
N HIS A 74 -7.66 -1.25 1.84
CA HIS A 74 -8.53 -0.14 1.43
C HIS A 74 -9.25 0.53 2.60
N LEU A 75 -9.65 -0.26 3.61
CA LEU A 75 -10.29 0.22 4.83
C LEU A 75 -9.31 0.71 5.90
N ARG A 76 -8.00 0.71 5.63
CA ARG A 76 -6.93 1.05 6.59
C ARG A 76 -7.02 0.26 7.90
N GLN A 77 -7.43 -1.00 7.79
CA GLN A 77 -7.45 -1.94 8.91
C GLN A 77 -6.14 -2.72 8.98
N ALA A 78 -5.89 -3.37 10.11
CA ALA A 78 -4.86 -4.39 10.19
C ALA A 78 -5.12 -5.46 9.12
N LEU A 79 -4.09 -5.79 8.33
CA LEU A 79 -4.20 -6.82 7.29
C LEU A 79 -4.56 -8.18 7.91
N TRP A 80 -4.03 -8.47 9.09
CA TRP A 80 -4.16 -9.76 9.76
C TRP A 80 -5.04 -9.64 11.01
N HIS A 81 -5.95 -10.60 11.19
CA HIS A 81 -6.61 -10.83 12.47
C HIS A 81 -5.90 -11.98 13.22
N PRO A 82 -5.71 -11.92 14.55
CA PRO A 82 -5.08 -13.01 15.31
C PRO A 82 -5.75 -14.37 15.14
N GLU A 83 -7.06 -14.36 14.89
CA GLU A 83 -7.89 -15.57 14.69
C GLU A 83 -8.11 -15.94 13.21
N ASP A 84 -7.40 -15.30 12.27
CA ASP A 84 -7.44 -15.75 10.86
C ASP A 84 -6.95 -17.20 10.73
N ALA A 85 -7.49 -17.96 9.76
CA ALA A 85 -7.14 -19.37 9.58
C ALA A 85 -5.62 -19.60 9.44
N PRO A 86 -5.00 -20.43 10.30
CA PRO A 86 -3.56 -20.66 10.26
C PRO A 86 -3.16 -21.54 9.07
N ALA A 87 -1.96 -21.34 8.55
CA ALA A 87 -1.40 -22.16 7.45
C ALA A 87 -1.41 -23.68 7.77
N ALA A 88 -1.32 -24.06 9.04
CA ALA A 88 -1.39 -25.46 9.49
C ALA A 88 -2.78 -26.10 9.28
N ARG A 89 -3.87 -25.32 9.31
CA ARG A 89 -5.23 -25.79 9.01
C ARG A 89 -5.43 -25.99 7.50
N ALA A 90 -4.75 -25.19 6.67
CA ALA A 90 -4.72 -25.35 5.20
C ALA A 90 -4.08 -26.66 4.75
N ARG A 91 -2.96 -27.05 5.37
CA ARG A 91 -2.19 -28.25 5.00
C ARG A 91 -2.92 -29.56 5.30
N ARG A 92 -3.84 -29.60 6.28
CA ARG A 92 -4.65 -30.80 6.57
C ARG A 92 -5.72 -31.06 5.50
N LEU A 93 -6.28 -30.02 4.89
CA LEU A 93 -7.32 -30.15 3.87
C LEU A 93 -6.76 -30.66 2.53
N LEU A 94 -5.50 -30.37 2.23
CA LEU A 94 -4.83 -30.81 1.00
C LEU A 94 -4.33 -32.27 1.04
N HIS A 95 -4.27 -32.88 2.23
CA HIS A 95 -3.75 -34.24 2.44
C HIS A 95 -4.81 -35.23 2.97
N ALA A 96 -6.08 -34.81 3.02
CA ALA A 96 -7.19 -35.66 3.45
C ALA A 96 -7.90 -36.36 2.27
N GLY A 97 -7.18 -36.63 1.18
CA GLY A 97 -7.66 -37.35 -0.01
C GLY A 97 -7.15 -38.78 -0.04
#